data_AF-A0A250VT87-F1
#
_entry.id   AF-A0A250VT87-F1
#
_cell.length_a   1.000
_cell.length_b   1.000
_cell.length_c   1.000
_cell.angle_alpha   90.00
_cell.angle_beta   90.00
_cell.angle_gamma   90.00
#
_symmetry.space_group_name_H-M   'P 1'
#
loop_
_entity.id
_entity.type
_entity.pdbx_description
1 polymer ?
#
loop_
_entity_poly.entity_id
_entity_poly.type
_entity_poly.pdbx_seq_one_letter_code
_entity_poly.pdbx_strand_id
1 'polypeptide(L)' 'MPSVALATAADVAFWTGRPVGTIWRWASEGRIKVYGKGKNARYDLMEIDPAERDKETREVITPTPPPEIKGRTRIVDAA' A
#
# COMPACT_ATOMS: atom_id res chain seq x y z
N MET A 1 18.32 12.03 3.07
CA MET A 1 17.83 10.72 2.58
C MET A 1 16.33 10.85 2.36
N PRO A 2 15.76 10.39 1.24
CA PRO A 2 14.31 10.36 1.09
C PRO A 2 13.70 9.53 2.22
N SER A 3 12.76 10.09 2.98
CA SER A 3 12.07 9.39 4.06
C SER A 3 11.01 8.48 3.48
N VAL A 4 11.12 7.18 3.72
CA VAL A 4 10.08 6.20 3.35
C VAL A 4 8.99 6.23 4.43
N ALA A 5 7.75 6.45 4.04
CA ALA A 5 6.60 6.38 4.94
C ALA A 5 6.07 4.94 5.01
N LEU A 6 6.51 4.20 6.03
CA LEU A 6 6.15 2.79 6.22
C LEU A 6 4.87 2.64 7.05
N ALA A 7 3.85 2.05 6.46
CA ALA A 7 2.50 1.92 7.04
C ALA A 7 2.06 0.46 7.20
N THR A 8 1.13 0.16 8.11
CA THR A 8 0.52 -1.18 8.17
C THR A 8 -0.49 -1.37 7.02
N ALA A 9 -0.93 -2.61 6.78
CA ALA A 9 -1.98 -2.86 5.79
C ALA A 9 -3.30 -2.15 6.12
N ALA A 10 -3.61 -1.96 7.42
CA ALA A 10 -4.81 -1.26 7.86
C ALA A 10 -4.70 0.25 7.58
N ASP A 11 -3.54 0.84 7.82
CA ASP A 11 -3.28 2.25 7.52
C ASP A 11 -3.37 2.51 6.02
N VAL A 12 -2.79 1.63 5.19
CA VAL A 12 -2.88 1.73 3.73
C VAL A 12 -4.32 1.53 3.24
N ALA A 13 -5.06 0.60 3.84
CA ALA A 13 -6.48 0.40 3.53
C ALA A 13 -7.28 1.67 3.80
N PHE A 14 -7.03 2.33 4.93
CA PHE A 14 -7.61 3.63 5.23
C PHE A 14 -7.16 4.71 4.23
N TRP A 15 -5.86 4.83 3.96
CA TRP A 15 -5.33 5.81 3.00
C TRP A 15 -5.97 5.70 1.62
N THR A 16 -6.13 4.48 1.13
CA THR A 16 -6.59 4.18 -0.24
C THR A 16 -8.09 4.00 -0.37
N GLY A 17 -8.83 3.96 0.74
CA GLY A 17 -10.24 3.61 0.74
C GLY A 17 -10.52 2.19 0.21
N ARG A 18 -9.53 1.29 0.25
CA ARG A 18 -9.64 -0.10 -0.23
C ARG A 18 -9.60 -1.09 0.94
N PRO A 19 -10.24 -2.27 0.82
CA PRO A 19 -10.14 -3.31 1.84
C PRO A 19 -8.70 -3.80 2.03
N VAL A 20 -8.34 -4.21 3.25
CA VAL A 20 -7.01 -4.78 3.59
C VAL A 20 -6.61 -5.93 2.65
N GLY A 21 -7.54 -6.80 2.28
CA GLY A 21 -7.28 -7.89 1.33
C GLY A 21 -6.85 -7.40 -0.06
N THR A 22 -7.29 -6.21 -0.48
CA THR A 22 -6.82 -5.57 -1.73
C THR A 22 -5.37 -5.13 -1.62
N ILE A 23 -4.95 -4.62 -0.46
CA ILE A 23 -3.55 -4.23 -0.20
C ILE A 23 -2.63 -5.44 -0.26
N TRP A 24 -3.04 -6.56 0.34
CA TRP A 24 -2.31 -7.82 0.25
C TRP A 24 -2.21 -8.34 -1.19
N ARG A 25 -3.30 -8.24 -1.95
CA ARG A 25 -3.31 -8.60 -3.37
C ARG A 25 -2.32 -7.75 -4.16
N TRP A 26 -2.36 -6.43 -4.00
CA TRP A 26 -1.42 -5.50 -4.65
C TRP A 26 0.04 -5.81 -4.32
N ALA A 27 0.35 -6.10 -3.06
CA ALA A 27 1.70 -6.50 -2.67
C ALA A 27 2.11 -7.85 -3.30
N SER A 28 1.22 -8.84 -3.32
CA SER A 28 1.48 -10.15 -3.96
C SER A 28 1.73 -10.04 -5.47
N GLU A 29 1.04 -9.12 -6.13
CA GLU A 29 1.20 -8.80 -7.56
C GLU A 29 2.45 -7.95 -7.84
N GLY A 30 3.11 -7.39 -6.81
CA GLY A 30 4.24 -6.49 -6.98
C GLY A 30 3.84 -5.08 -7.45
N ARG A 31 2.62 -4.65 -7.14
CA ARG A 31 2.15 -3.27 -7.39
C ARG A 31 2.72 -2.26 -6.38
N ILE A 32 2.94 -2.71 -5.14
CA ILE A 32 3.45 -1.90 -4.03
C ILE A 32 4.57 -2.63 -3.32
N LYS A 33 5.56 -1.88 -2.81
CA LYS A 33 6.64 -2.44 -2.00
C LYS A 33 6.15 -2.84 -0.62
N VAL A 34 6.64 -4.00 -0.15
CA VAL A 34 6.43 -4.51 1.21
C VAL A 34 7.78 -4.83 1.84
N TYR A 35 7.93 -4.42 3.09
CA TYR A 35 9.11 -4.65 3.93
C TYR A 35 8.72 -5.55 5.10
N GLY A 36 9.54 -6.56 5.40
CA GLY A 36 9.24 -7.53 6.44
C GLY A 36 8.23 -8.61 6.02
N LYS A 37 7.80 -9.44 6.97
CA LYS A 37 6.91 -10.60 6.74
C LYS A 37 5.88 -10.74 7.88
N GLY A 38 4.74 -11.36 7.56
CA GLY A 38 3.68 -11.67 8.53
C GLY A 38 3.14 -10.42 9.23
N LYS A 39 3.00 -10.49 10.56
CA LYS A 39 2.48 -9.38 11.38
C LYS A 39 3.37 -8.12 11.36
N ASN A 40 4.64 -8.25 11.00
CA ASN A 40 5.60 -7.14 10.96
C ASN A 40 5.72 -6.51 9.56
N ALA A 41 4.90 -6.94 8.58
CA ALA A 41 4.93 -6.38 7.24
C ALA A 41 4.51 -4.91 7.22
N ARG A 42 5.30 -4.07 6.53
CA ARG A 42 5.06 -2.64 6.33
C ARG A 42 5.10 -2.29 4.84
N TYR A 43 4.25 -1.37 4.41
CA TYR A 43 4.07 -1.01 3.01
C TYR A 43 4.53 0.42 2.78
N ASP A 44 5.11 0.69 1.61
CA ASP A 44 5.54 2.02 1.24
C ASP A 44 4.33 2.87 0.79
N LEU A 45 3.94 3.83 1.64
CA LEU A 45 2.81 4.72 1.35
C LEU A 45 3.15 5.74 0.25
N MET A 46 4.43 6.05 0.06
CA MET A 46 4.86 7.04 -0.94
C MET A 46 4.67 6.55 -2.38
N GLU A 47 4.39 5.26 -2.57
CA GLU A 47 4.09 4.68 -3.88
C GLU A 47 2.59 4.63 -4.21
N ILE A 48 1.73 5.15 -3.34
CA ILE A 48 0.28 4.95 -3.40
C ILE A 48 -0.45 6.27 -3.21
N ASP A 49 -1.28 6.63 -4.20
CA ASP A 49 -2.13 7.81 -4.09
C ASP A 49 -3.24 7.63 -3.04
N PRO A 50 -3.62 8.70 -2.30
CA PRO A 50 -4.75 8.65 -1.38
C PRO A 50 -6.07 8.48 -2.12
N ALA A 51 -7.07 7.96 -1.41
CA ALA A 51 -8.46 8.05 -1.85
C ALA A 51 -8.93 9.51 -1.83
N GLU A 52 -9.86 9.81 -2.73
CA GLU A 52 -10.68 11.01 -2.64
C GLU A 52 -11.72 10.83 -1.54
N ARG A 53 -11.78 11.79 -0.62
CA ARG A 53 -12.69 11.77 0.53
C ARG A 53 -13.45 13.08 0.64
N ASP A 54 -14.68 12.97 1.15
CA ASP A 54 -15.46 14.12 1.55
C ASP A 54 -14.75 14.88 2.67
N LYS A 55 -14.72 16.21 2.60
CA LYS A 55 -13.95 17.04 3.53
C LYS A 55 -14.61 17.16 4.90
N GLU A 56 -15.92 16.99 4.98
CA GLU A 56 -16.71 17.15 6.21
C GLU A 56 -16.93 15.81 6.90
N THR A 57 -17.29 14.77 6.16
CA THR A 57 -17.60 13.44 6.72
C THR A 57 -16.42 12.48 6.71
N ARG A 58 -15.38 12.78 5.92
CA ARG A 58 -14.24 11.88 5.63
C ARG A 58 -14.65 10.57 4.96
N GLU A 59 -15.88 10.45 4.47
CA GLU A 59 -16.31 9.27 3.72
C GLU A 59 -15.55 9.17 2.39
N VAL A 60 -15.35 7.94 1.89
CA VAL A 60 -14.66 7.71 0.62
C VAL A 60 -15.61 8.06 -0.53
N ILE A 61 -15.23 9.03 -1.36
CA ILE A 61 -15.93 9.36 -2.61
C ILE A 61 -15.39 8.46 -3.71
N THR A 62 -14.08 8.48 -3.91
CA THR A 62 -13.39 7.68 -4.94
C THR A 62 -12.22 6.94 -4.31
N PRO A 63 -12.23 5.60 -4.27
CA PRO A 63 -11.09 4.85 -3.75
C PRO A 63 -9.94 4.83 -4.78
N THR A 64 -8.70 4.78 -4.30
CA THR A 64 -7.50 4.75 -5.15
C THR A 64 -7.59 3.64 -6.20
N PRO A 65 -7.30 3.90 -7.49
CA PRO A 65 -7.24 2.84 -8.50
C PRO A 65 -6.11 1.86 -8.17
N PRO A 66 -6.14 0.62 -8.72
CA PRO A 66 -5.02 -0.30 -8.60
C PRO A 66 -3.73 0.33 -9.14
N PRO A 67 -2.63 0.37 -8.36
CA PRO A 67 -1.34 0.81 -8.89
C PRO A 67 -0.87 -0.11 -10.00
N GLU A 68 0.00 0.42 -10.87
CA GLU A 68 0.59 -0.37 -11.94
C GLU A 68 1.42 -1.54 -11.39
N ILE A 69 1.46 -2.64 -12.13
CA ILE A 69 2.31 -3.77 -11.79
C ILE A 69 3.75 -3.40 -12.18
N LYS A 70 4.61 -3.19 -11.18
CA LYS A 70 6.03 -2.81 -11.39
C LYS A 70 6.93 -4.03 -11.66
N GLY A 71 6.37 -5.23 -11.58
CA GLY A 71 7.09 -6.50 -11.61
C GLY A 71 7.52 -6.94 -10.21
N ARG A 72 7.49 -8.26 -9.95
CA ARG A 72 7.96 -8.83 -8.67
C ARG A 72 9.48 -8.68 -8.56
N THR A 73 9.95 -7.60 -7.93
CA THR A 73 11.32 -7.59 -7.39
C THR A 73 11.34 -8.44 -6.12
N ARG A 74 11.56 -9.75 -6.25
CA ARG A 74 12.03 -10.54 -5.11
C ARG A 74 13.44 -10.06 -4.80
N ILE A 75 13.59 -9.29 -3.72
CA ILE A 75 14.91 -9.11 -3.11
C ILE A 75 15.28 -10.49 -2.58
N VAL A 76 16.10 -11.22 -3.34
CA VAL A 76 16.71 -12.46 -2.86
C VAL A 76 17.73 -12.06 -1.80
N ASP A 77 17.57 -12.59 -0.59
CA ASP A 77 18.55 -12.45 0.48
C ASP A 77 19.91 -12.91 -0.05
N ALA A 78 20.93 -12.06 0.07
CA ALA A 78 22.30 -12.39 -0.26
C ALA A 78 22.77 -13.58 0.60
N ALA A 79 23.32 -14.59 -0.07
CA ALA A 79 23.98 -15.73 0.55
C ALA A 79 25.29 -15.32 1.24
#